data_AF-A0A511D9G5-F1
#
_entry.id   AF-A0A511D9G5-F1
#
_cell.length_a   1.000
_cell.length_b   1.000
_cell.length_c   1.000
_cell.angle_alpha   90.00
_cell.angle_beta   90.00
_cell.angle_gamma   90.00
#
_symmetry.space_group_name_H-M   'P 1'
#
loop_
_entity.id
_entity.type
_entity.pdbx_description
1 polymer ?
#
loop_
_entity_poly.entity_id
_entity_poly.type
_entity_poly.pdbx_seq_one_letter_code
_entity_poly.pdbx_strand_id
1 'polypeptide(L)'
;MADIVRAPGRMDTTVIVVIIVIVVVLLGIGVAAYLVGKRRRSERLREHFGPEYERTLARTDDERAAERHLAEREKRHRSLDLRPLDDRERADFRDRWLTLQGEFVDDPDRAVERADTFVAEVMHARGYPVADFDQRAEDVSVEHPVVVQRYREARAIAQRNSRGGVDTEELRHAVTSYRALVDALLDESGDHARGESHRGSRDGAPDRHAGSGRHESHGRHESNGRHDADGHHEPAGRHEAAGRHDGGVAPDAAWGRSNRHEEPTR
;
A
#
# COMPACT_ATOMS: atom_id res chain seq x y z
N MET A 1 -58.23 52.82 36.33
CA MET A 1 -57.20 51.75 36.25
C MET A 1 -57.63 50.78 35.17
N ALA A 2 -57.18 50.98 33.94
CA ALA A 2 -57.36 50.02 32.85
C ALA A 2 -55.99 49.42 32.55
N ASP A 3 -55.78 48.20 33.00
CA ASP A 3 -54.56 47.43 32.80
C ASP A 3 -54.61 46.85 31.37
N ILE A 4 -53.93 47.51 30.43
CA ILE A 4 -53.72 46.95 29.10
C ILE A 4 -52.67 45.86 29.28
N VAL A 5 -53.15 44.62 29.38
CA VAL A 5 -52.34 43.41 29.30
C VAL A 5 -51.52 43.50 28.01
N ARG A 6 -50.24 43.88 28.15
CA ARG A 6 -49.27 43.88 27.07
C ARG A 6 -49.07 42.42 26.68
N ALA A 7 -49.72 42.00 25.60
CA ALA A 7 -49.48 40.69 25.00
C ALA A 7 -47.96 40.58 24.74
N PRO A 8 -47.25 39.58 25.29
CA PRO A 8 -45.83 39.40 24.99
C PRO A 8 -45.69 39.29 23.47
N GLY A 9 -44.83 40.14 22.94
CA GLY A 9 -44.85 40.54 21.54
C GLY A 9 -44.54 39.36 20.63
N ARG A 10 -45.30 39.25 19.54
CA ARG A 10 -45.05 38.38 18.37
C ARG A 10 -43.60 38.48 17.85
N MET A 11 -42.87 39.56 18.19
CA MET A 11 -41.44 39.76 17.89
C MET A 11 -40.52 38.83 18.70
N ASP A 12 -40.83 38.48 19.95
CA ASP A 12 -40.00 37.56 20.73
C ASP A 12 -40.17 36.12 20.23
N THR A 13 -41.40 35.68 19.99
CA THR A 13 -41.66 34.33 19.48
C THR A 13 -41.11 34.14 18.06
N THR A 14 -41.32 35.09 17.15
CA THR A 14 -40.78 34.97 15.79
C THR A 14 -39.25 35.04 15.78
N VAL A 15 -38.62 35.92 16.57
CA VAL A 15 -37.15 35.98 16.67
C VAL A 15 -36.58 34.70 17.28
N ILE A 16 -37.19 34.16 18.34
CA ILE A 16 -36.78 32.88 18.94
C ILE A 16 -36.90 31.74 17.93
N VAL A 17 -38.01 31.65 17.20
CA VAL A 17 -38.20 30.62 16.16
C VAL A 17 -37.13 30.75 15.06
N VAL A 18 -36.84 31.96 14.59
CA VAL A 18 -35.79 32.20 13.58
C VAL A 18 -34.42 31.78 14.10
N ILE A 19 -34.08 32.12 15.34
CA ILE A 19 -32.80 31.71 15.96
C ILE A 19 -32.71 30.18 16.03
N ILE A 20 -33.75 29.50 16.48
CA ILE A 20 -33.78 28.03 16.56
C ILE A 20 -33.59 27.42 15.17
N VAL A 21 -34.28 27.94 14.15
CA VAL A 21 -34.12 27.47 12.77
C VAL A 21 -32.68 27.65 12.30
N ILE A 22 -32.06 28.80 12.55
CA ILE A 22 -30.65 29.05 12.19
C ILE A 22 -29.73 28.06 12.90
N VAL A 23 -29.89 27.84 14.21
CA VAL A 23 -29.06 26.90 14.97
C VAL A 23 -29.21 25.47 14.43
N VAL A 24 -30.43 25.03 14.13
CA VAL A 24 -30.68 23.71 13.54
C VAL A 24 -30.05 23.59 12.15
N VAL A 25 -30.15 24.63 11.32
CA VAL A 25 -29.50 24.65 9.99
C VAL A 25 -27.97 24.57 10.12
N LEU A 26 -27.37 25.35 11.03
CA LEU A 26 -25.93 25.33 11.27
C LEU A 26 -25.45 23.96 11.79
N LEU A 27 -26.19 23.34 12.71
CA LEU A 27 -25.92 21.98 13.16
C LEU A 27 -26.01 20.97 12.01
N GLY A 28 -27.04 21.10 11.16
CA GLY A 28 -27.21 20.27 9.96
C GLY A 28 -26.03 20.38 8.99
N ILE A 29 -25.58 21.60 8.71
CA ILE A 29 -24.40 21.86 7.87
C ILE A 29 -23.14 21.25 8.50
N GLY A 30 -22.94 21.44 9.80
CA GLY A 30 -21.80 20.87 10.52
C GLY A 30 -21.75 19.34 10.44
N VAL A 31 -22.88 18.66 10.65
CA VAL A 31 -22.98 17.20 10.53
C VAL A 31 -22.74 16.76 9.09
N ALA A 32 -23.34 17.43 8.09
CA ALA A 32 -23.12 17.11 6.68
C ALA A 32 -21.65 17.25 6.28
N ALA A 33 -20.99 18.35 6.68
CA ALA A 33 -19.58 18.59 6.43
C ALA A 33 -18.69 17.52 7.08
N TYR A 34 -18.98 17.13 8.33
CA TYR A 34 -18.27 16.06 9.01
C TYR A 34 -18.40 14.72 8.29
N LEU A 35 -19.62 14.34 7.87
CA LEU A 35 -19.87 13.08 7.16
C LEU A 35 -19.17 13.04 5.79
N VAL A 36 -19.21 14.14 5.04
CA VAL A 36 -18.50 14.26 3.75
C VAL A 36 -17.00 14.20 3.94
N GLY A 37 -16.46 14.93 4.94
CA GLY A 37 -15.03 14.91 5.25
C GLY A 37 -14.55 13.52 5.67
N LYS A 38 -15.34 12.80 6.47
CA LYS A 38 -15.03 11.42 6.87
C LYS A 38 -14.95 10.50 5.66
N ARG A 39 -15.93 10.56 4.74
CA ARG A 39 -15.95 9.71 3.53
C ARG A 39 -14.75 9.98 2.63
N ARG A 40 -14.47 11.26 2.35
CA ARG A 40 -13.32 11.65 1.51
C ARG A 40 -11.98 11.19 2.08
N ARG A 41 -11.82 11.25 3.41
CA ARG A 41 -10.60 10.74 4.08
C ARG A 41 -10.45 9.24 3.89
N SER A 42 -11.53 8.49 4.10
CA SER A 42 -11.56 7.04 3.90
C SER A 42 -11.19 6.66 2.45
N GLU A 43 -11.85 7.32 1.48
CA GLU A 43 -11.59 7.12 0.05
C GLU A 43 -10.12 7.41 -0.31
N ARG A 44 -9.55 8.53 0.17
CA ARG A 44 -8.13 8.85 -0.04
C ARG A 44 -7.19 7.78 0.51
N LEU A 45 -7.43 7.30 1.73
CA LEU A 45 -6.60 6.26 2.34
C LEU A 45 -6.69 4.96 1.56
N ARG A 46 -7.89 4.59 1.11
CA ARG A 46 -8.11 3.39 0.32
C ARG A 46 -7.48 3.48 -1.06
N GLU A 47 -7.60 4.62 -1.73
CA GLU A 47 -6.97 4.87 -3.02
C GLU A 47 -5.43 4.86 -2.90
N HIS A 48 -4.89 5.50 -1.87
CA HIS A 48 -3.45 5.60 -1.67
C HIS A 48 -2.82 4.25 -1.26
N PHE A 49 -3.35 3.60 -0.22
CA PHE A 49 -2.76 2.36 0.30
C PHE A 49 -3.18 1.12 -0.49
N GLY A 50 -4.26 1.19 -1.26
CA GLY A 50 -4.79 0.05 -2.03
C GLY A 50 -4.81 -1.22 -1.17
N PRO A 51 -4.15 -2.32 -1.58
CA PRO A 51 -4.12 -3.58 -0.83
C PRO A 51 -3.68 -3.50 0.64
N GLU A 52 -2.89 -2.49 1.04
CA GLU A 52 -2.50 -2.30 2.44
C GLU A 52 -3.66 -1.75 3.29
N TYR A 53 -4.64 -1.10 2.68
CA TYR A 53 -5.90 -0.73 3.33
C TYR A 53 -6.67 -1.98 3.73
N GLU A 54 -6.94 -2.89 2.78
CA GLU A 54 -7.64 -4.15 3.05
C GLU A 54 -6.88 -5.01 4.07
N ARG A 55 -5.54 -5.07 3.95
CA ARG A 55 -4.70 -5.78 4.92
C ARG A 55 -4.82 -5.21 6.33
N THR A 56 -4.76 -3.89 6.46
CA THR A 56 -4.83 -3.23 7.77
C THR A 56 -6.22 -3.39 8.37
N LEU A 57 -7.27 -3.26 7.56
CA LEU A 57 -8.65 -3.52 7.95
C LEU A 57 -8.84 -4.94 8.49
N ALA A 58 -8.25 -5.94 7.83
CA ALA A 58 -8.32 -7.34 8.26
C ALA A 58 -7.56 -7.62 9.58
N ARG A 59 -6.68 -6.72 10.02
CA ARG A 59 -5.87 -6.86 11.25
C ARG A 59 -6.37 -6.00 12.41
N THR A 60 -7.42 -5.22 12.21
CA THR A 60 -7.98 -4.30 13.21
C THR A 60 -9.45 -4.60 13.47
N ASP A 61 -9.95 -4.21 14.65
CA ASP A 61 -11.33 -4.49 15.05
C ASP A 61 -12.38 -3.76 14.20
N ASP A 62 -12.08 -2.52 13.79
CA ASP A 62 -13.00 -1.69 13.01
C ASP A 62 -12.27 -0.81 11.97
N GLU A 63 -13.05 -0.30 11.01
CA GLU A 63 -12.56 0.57 9.94
C GLU A 63 -11.91 1.85 10.47
N ARG A 64 -12.43 2.42 11.58
CA ARG A 64 -11.86 3.63 12.16
C ARG A 64 -10.47 3.37 12.73
N ALA A 65 -10.22 2.20 13.29
CA ALA A 65 -8.92 1.79 13.80
C ALA A 65 -7.93 1.64 12.63
N ALA A 66 -8.33 0.93 11.56
CA ALA A 66 -7.50 0.80 10.35
C ALA A 66 -7.09 2.17 9.78
N GLU A 67 -8.07 3.06 9.57
CA GLU A 67 -7.82 4.40 9.03
C GLU A 67 -6.94 5.26 9.94
N ARG A 68 -7.03 5.10 11.27
CA ARG A 68 -6.13 5.77 12.21
C ARG A 68 -4.70 5.26 12.06
N HIS A 69 -4.49 3.94 12.03
CA HIS A 69 -3.16 3.34 11.84
C HIS A 69 -2.51 3.80 10.53
N LEU A 70 -3.26 3.78 9.41
CA LEU A 70 -2.75 4.25 8.12
C LEU A 70 -2.42 5.75 8.10
N ALA A 71 -3.27 6.57 8.71
CA ALA A 71 -2.99 8.00 8.83
C ALA A 71 -1.79 8.32 9.73
N GLU A 72 -1.57 7.53 10.78
CA GLU A 72 -0.38 7.61 11.62
C GLU A 72 0.88 7.21 10.85
N ARG A 73 0.82 6.17 10.00
CA ARG A 73 1.90 5.81 9.08
C ARG A 73 2.25 6.96 8.14
N GLU A 74 1.27 7.56 7.46
CA GLU A 74 1.49 8.75 6.60
C GLU A 74 2.13 9.90 7.40
N LYS A 75 1.74 10.09 8.66
CA LYS A 75 2.29 11.15 9.52
C LYS A 75 3.74 10.87 9.88
N ARG A 76 4.09 9.63 10.26
CA ARG A 76 5.46 9.24 10.56
C ARG A 76 6.34 9.31 9.32
N HIS A 77 5.87 8.81 8.19
CA HIS A 77 6.59 8.85 6.92
C HIS A 77 6.94 10.29 6.51
N ARG A 78 6.01 11.23 6.66
CA ARG A 78 6.27 12.67 6.39
C ARG A 78 7.30 13.31 7.31
N SER A 79 7.62 12.70 8.45
CA SER A 79 8.70 13.17 9.34
C SER A 79 10.04 12.50 9.07
N LEU A 80 10.12 11.57 8.10
CA LEU A 80 11.37 10.95 7.70
C LEU A 80 12.12 11.87 6.74
N ASP A 81 13.43 11.98 6.93
CA ASP A 81 14.34 12.69 6.03
C ASP A 81 14.75 11.76 4.87
N LEU A 82 13.78 11.40 4.03
CA LEU A 82 14.02 10.55 2.88
C LEU A 82 14.77 11.31 1.78
N ARG A 83 15.74 10.64 1.16
CA ARG A 83 16.55 11.21 0.08
C ARG A 83 16.55 10.31 -1.15
N PRO A 84 16.59 10.86 -2.38
CA PRO A 84 16.92 10.08 -3.55
C PRO A 84 18.36 9.54 -3.42
N LEU A 85 18.58 8.37 -4.01
CA LEU A 85 19.93 7.83 -4.21
C LEU A 85 20.50 8.46 -5.49
N ASP A 86 21.77 8.86 -5.44
CA ASP A 86 22.43 9.36 -6.64
C ASP A 86 22.70 8.23 -7.66
N ASP A 87 23.05 8.60 -8.89
CA ASP A 87 23.25 7.65 -9.98
C ASP A 87 24.32 6.59 -9.67
N ARG A 88 25.35 6.97 -8.92
CA ARG A 88 26.45 6.07 -8.55
C ARG A 88 26.00 5.11 -7.46
N GLU A 89 25.35 5.60 -6.41
CA GLU A 89 24.76 4.76 -5.36
C GLU A 89 23.79 3.74 -5.95
N ARG A 90 22.93 4.17 -6.89
CA ARG A 90 21.99 3.27 -7.58
C ARG A 90 22.70 2.21 -8.41
N ALA A 91 23.74 2.59 -9.16
CA ALA A 91 24.53 1.63 -9.93
C ALA A 91 25.21 0.61 -9.01
N ASP A 92 25.84 1.08 -7.93
CA ASP A 92 26.52 0.22 -6.94
C ASP A 92 25.53 -0.77 -6.29
N PHE A 93 24.32 -0.33 -5.92
CA PHE A 93 23.29 -1.23 -5.40
C PHE A 93 22.78 -2.22 -6.47
N ARG A 94 22.59 -1.80 -7.72
CA ARG A 94 22.19 -2.71 -8.80
C ARG A 94 23.22 -3.82 -9.03
N ASP A 95 24.50 -3.48 -9.08
CA ASP A 95 25.59 -4.45 -9.29
C ASP A 95 25.70 -5.44 -8.13
N ARG A 96 25.56 -4.96 -6.89
CA ARG A 96 25.53 -5.81 -5.70
C ARG A 96 24.32 -6.72 -5.66
N TRP A 97 23.15 -6.23 -6.09
CA TRP A 97 21.96 -7.06 -6.23
C TRP A 97 22.17 -8.18 -7.26
N LEU A 98 22.73 -7.88 -8.43
CA LEU A 98 23.04 -8.89 -9.46
C LEU A 98 24.02 -9.95 -8.94
N THR A 99 25.02 -9.54 -8.18
CA THR A 99 25.97 -10.47 -7.54
C THR A 99 25.25 -11.41 -6.58
N LEU A 100 24.37 -10.89 -5.72
CA LEU A 100 23.56 -11.68 -4.78
C LEU A 100 22.65 -12.68 -5.52
N GLN A 101 22.03 -12.28 -6.63
CA GLN A 101 21.23 -13.20 -7.43
C GLN A 101 22.05 -14.35 -8.03
N GLY A 102 23.32 -14.12 -8.37
CA GLY A 102 24.23 -15.17 -8.81
C GLY A 102 24.49 -16.21 -7.71
N GLU A 103 24.64 -15.77 -6.47
CA GLU A 103 24.88 -16.64 -5.30
C GLU A 103 23.72 -17.60 -5.02
N PHE A 104 22.49 -17.27 -5.44
CA PHE A 104 21.30 -18.11 -5.24
C PHE A 104 21.44 -19.50 -5.87
N VAL A 105 22.19 -19.61 -6.97
CA VAL A 105 22.40 -20.91 -7.65
C VAL A 105 23.20 -21.87 -6.78
N ASP A 106 24.16 -21.35 -6.02
CA ASP A 106 25.08 -22.14 -5.20
C ASP A 106 24.57 -22.31 -3.77
N ASP A 107 23.95 -21.27 -3.19
CA ASP A 107 23.48 -21.23 -1.80
C ASP A 107 22.14 -20.44 -1.71
N PRO A 108 21.00 -21.08 -2.02
CA PRO A 108 19.70 -20.41 -2.08
C PRO A 108 19.23 -19.93 -0.69
N ASP A 109 19.55 -20.67 0.37
CA ASP A 109 19.21 -20.32 1.75
C ASP A 109 19.88 -19.01 2.15
N ARG A 110 21.20 -18.92 1.97
CA ARG A 110 21.97 -17.73 2.30
C ARG A 110 21.62 -16.55 1.41
N ALA A 111 21.31 -16.79 0.14
CA ALA A 111 20.89 -15.73 -0.78
C ALA A 111 19.58 -15.05 -0.32
N VAL A 112 18.61 -15.82 0.18
CA VAL A 112 17.35 -15.26 0.73
C VAL A 112 17.60 -14.43 2.00
N GLU A 113 18.47 -14.90 2.91
CA GLU A 113 18.85 -14.13 4.12
C GLU A 113 19.58 -12.83 3.78
N ARG A 114 20.52 -12.90 2.83
CA ARG A 114 21.24 -11.73 2.32
C ARG A 114 20.30 -10.75 1.62
N ALA A 115 19.30 -11.23 0.89
CA ALA A 115 18.35 -10.37 0.20
C ALA A 115 17.54 -9.51 1.18
N ASP A 116 17.08 -10.06 2.31
CA ASP A 116 16.39 -9.26 3.33
C ASP A 116 17.30 -8.20 3.96
N THR A 117 18.55 -8.55 4.23
CA THR A 117 19.55 -7.62 4.75
C THR A 117 19.85 -6.52 3.73
N PHE A 118 19.95 -6.87 2.45
CA PHE A 118 20.18 -5.93 1.36
C PHE A 118 19.03 -4.93 1.21
N VAL A 119 17.78 -5.37 1.30
CA VAL A 119 16.62 -4.46 1.33
C VAL A 119 16.73 -3.47 2.49
N ALA A 120 17.11 -3.95 3.68
CA ALA A 120 17.31 -3.06 4.85
C ALA A 120 18.39 -2.00 4.59
N GLU A 121 19.47 -2.38 3.91
CA GLU A 121 20.55 -1.47 3.55
C GLU A 121 20.12 -0.40 2.55
N VAL A 122 19.41 -0.78 1.47
CA VAL A 122 18.89 0.18 0.48
C VAL A 122 17.90 1.14 1.13
N MET A 123 17.00 0.63 1.99
CA MET A 123 16.07 1.45 2.77
C MET A 123 16.83 2.42 3.68
N HIS A 124 17.86 1.96 4.37
CA HIS A 124 18.66 2.82 5.23
C HIS A 124 19.37 3.93 4.44
N ALA A 125 19.94 3.59 3.28
CA ALA A 125 20.56 4.57 2.39
C ALA A 125 19.56 5.65 1.93
N ARG A 126 18.31 5.27 1.68
CA ARG A 126 17.18 6.17 1.35
C ARG A 126 16.72 7.04 2.52
N GLY A 127 17.19 6.82 3.74
CA GLY A 127 16.81 7.59 4.94
C GLY A 127 15.71 6.94 5.80
N TYR A 128 15.30 5.70 5.49
CA TYR A 128 14.39 4.96 6.37
C TYR A 128 15.10 4.59 7.69
N PRO A 129 14.38 4.57 8.83
CA PRO A 129 14.96 4.23 10.11
C PRO A 129 15.40 2.77 10.13
N VAL A 130 16.49 2.49 10.85
CA VAL A 130 16.86 1.12 11.19
C VAL A 130 15.84 0.61 12.20
N ALA A 131 14.95 -0.26 11.73
CA ALA A 131 13.86 -0.81 12.52
C ALA A 131 13.66 -2.29 12.20
N ASP A 132 12.80 -2.94 12.97
CA ASP A 132 12.37 -4.31 12.66
C ASP A 132 11.62 -4.37 11.32
N PHE A 133 11.40 -5.61 10.87
CA PHE A 133 10.74 -5.86 9.60
C PHE A 133 9.35 -5.22 9.52
N ASP A 134 8.55 -5.31 10.59
CA ASP A 134 7.18 -4.86 10.56
C ASP A 134 7.14 -3.34 10.40
N GLN A 135 7.93 -2.61 11.17
CA GLN A 135 8.05 -1.16 11.06
C GLN A 135 8.57 -0.72 9.69
N ARG A 136 9.63 -1.35 9.15
CA ARG A 136 10.14 -1.04 7.81
C ARG A 136 9.07 -1.25 6.74
N ALA A 137 8.34 -2.36 6.83
CA ALA A 137 7.23 -2.62 5.91
C ALA A 137 6.10 -1.59 6.07
N GLU A 138 5.80 -1.13 7.29
CA GLU A 138 4.84 -0.03 7.47
C GLU A 138 5.32 1.28 6.84
N ASP A 139 6.58 1.65 7.02
CA ASP A 139 7.11 2.92 6.53
C ASP A 139 7.16 2.92 5.00
N VAL A 140 7.67 1.85 4.39
CA VAL A 140 7.76 1.74 2.92
C VAL A 140 6.39 1.58 2.25
N SER A 141 5.36 1.14 2.98
CA SER A 141 4.00 1.01 2.43
C SER A 141 3.37 2.33 2.01
N VAL A 142 3.91 3.47 2.48
CA VAL A 142 3.41 4.80 2.11
C VAL A 142 3.82 5.18 0.69
N GLU A 143 5.10 4.98 0.32
CA GLU A 143 5.57 5.20 -1.07
C GLU A 143 5.25 4.01 -1.98
N HIS A 144 5.28 2.80 -1.45
CA HIS A 144 5.21 1.56 -2.23
C HIS A 144 4.13 0.56 -1.72
N PRO A 145 2.85 0.96 -1.69
CA PRO A 145 1.75 0.19 -1.09
C PRO A 145 1.48 -1.16 -1.77
N VAL A 146 1.77 -1.28 -3.07
CA VAL A 146 1.58 -2.54 -3.81
C VAL A 146 2.79 -3.46 -3.63
N VAL A 147 4.00 -2.92 -3.64
CA VAL A 147 5.24 -3.70 -3.64
C VAL A 147 5.54 -4.26 -2.25
N VAL A 148 5.15 -3.55 -1.18
CA VAL A 148 5.34 -4.03 0.20
C VAL A 148 4.66 -5.38 0.46
N GLN A 149 3.58 -5.73 -0.25
CA GLN A 149 2.94 -7.03 -0.11
C GLN A 149 3.88 -8.18 -0.52
N ARG A 150 4.65 -7.98 -1.59
CA ARG A 150 5.70 -8.92 -2.01
C ARG A 150 6.82 -8.99 -0.98
N TYR A 151 7.17 -7.85 -0.39
CA TYR A 151 8.17 -7.81 0.68
C TYR A 151 7.74 -8.64 1.90
N ARG A 152 6.47 -8.52 2.31
CA ARG A 152 5.89 -9.33 3.41
C ARG A 152 5.83 -10.81 3.08
N GLU A 153 5.52 -11.16 1.85
CA GLU A 153 5.55 -12.55 1.39
C GLU A 153 6.98 -13.12 1.43
N ALA A 154 7.96 -12.42 0.88
CA ALA A 154 9.36 -12.83 0.90
C ALA A 154 9.86 -13.05 2.33
N ARG A 155 9.52 -12.15 3.26
CA ARG A 155 9.88 -12.30 4.68
C ARG A 155 9.17 -13.49 5.34
N ALA A 156 7.92 -13.78 4.97
CA ALA A 156 7.22 -14.95 5.48
C ALA A 156 7.92 -16.25 5.02
N ILE A 157 8.34 -16.32 3.76
CA ILE A 157 9.12 -17.45 3.22
C ILE A 157 10.46 -17.55 3.94
N ALA A 158 11.22 -16.46 4.05
CA ALA A 158 12.52 -16.44 4.74
C ALA A 158 12.42 -16.91 6.21
N GLN A 159 11.37 -16.50 6.92
CA GLN A 159 11.12 -16.95 8.30
C GLN A 159 10.79 -18.45 8.37
N ARG A 160 10.02 -18.99 7.43
CA ARG A 160 9.78 -20.44 7.36
C ARG A 160 11.05 -21.19 7.00
N ASN A 161 11.88 -20.63 6.12
CA ASN A 161 13.13 -21.25 5.69
C ASN A 161 14.10 -21.45 6.86
N SER A 162 14.21 -20.47 7.76
CA SER A 162 15.01 -20.59 8.99
C SER A 162 14.60 -21.76 9.92
N ARG A 163 13.44 -22.36 9.67
CA ARG A 163 12.92 -23.54 10.39
C ARG A 163 13.02 -24.85 9.58
N GLY A 164 13.64 -24.81 8.40
CA GLY A 164 13.97 -25.98 7.57
C GLY A 164 12.81 -26.55 6.75
N GLY A 165 11.83 -25.74 6.34
CA GLY A 165 10.57 -26.24 5.74
C GLY A 165 10.14 -25.57 4.43
N VAL A 166 11.07 -25.09 3.61
CA VAL A 166 10.77 -24.35 2.37
C VAL A 166 11.52 -24.98 1.20
N ASP A 167 10.86 -25.15 0.07
CA ASP A 167 11.51 -25.66 -1.14
C ASP A 167 12.26 -24.56 -1.91
N THR A 168 13.16 -24.95 -2.80
CA THR A 168 14.00 -24.00 -3.55
C THR A 168 13.20 -23.10 -4.48
N GLU A 169 11.99 -23.48 -4.88
CA GLU A 169 11.14 -22.65 -5.73
C GLU A 169 10.46 -21.53 -4.93
N GLU A 170 10.01 -21.82 -3.72
CA GLU A 170 9.59 -20.79 -2.77
C GLU A 170 10.74 -19.82 -2.45
N LEU A 171 11.98 -20.31 -2.29
CA LEU A 171 13.14 -19.44 -2.10
C LEU A 171 13.39 -18.54 -3.32
N ARG A 172 13.25 -19.08 -4.54
CA ARG A 172 13.32 -18.29 -5.78
C ARG A 172 12.25 -17.20 -5.81
N HIS A 173 11.03 -17.55 -5.36
CA HIS A 173 9.93 -16.59 -5.24
C HIS A 173 10.26 -15.49 -4.24
N ALA A 174 10.83 -15.82 -3.08
CA ALA A 174 11.26 -14.84 -2.08
C ALA A 174 12.29 -13.85 -2.63
N VAL A 175 13.34 -14.33 -3.32
CA VAL A 175 14.35 -13.45 -3.94
C VAL A 175 13.72 -12.53 -4.99
N THR A 176 12.79 -13.06 -5.81
CA THR A 176 12.09 -12.26 -6.83
C THR A 176 11.20 -11.19 -6.18
N SER A 177 10.57 -11.52 -5.05
CA SER A 177 9.74 -10.58 -4.29
C SER A 177 10.55 -9.50 -3.58
N TYR A 178 11.75 -9.82 -3.05
CA TYR A 178 12.71 -8.82 -2.60
C TYR A 178 13.20 -7.92 -3.74
N ARG A 179 13.47 -8.50 -4.93
CA ARG A 179 13.88 -7.73 -6.12
C ARG A 179 12.88 -6.65 -6.46
N ALA A 180 11.59 -6.97 -6.43
CA ALA A 180 10.55 -5.99 -6.75
C ALA A 180 10.61 -4.75 -5.84
N LEU A 181 10.95 -4.93 -4.57
CA LEU A 181 11.14 -3.82 -3.63
C LEU A 181 12.45 -3.08 -3.88
N VAL A 182 13.55 -3.80 -4.15
CA VAL A 182 14.83 -3.18 -4.52
C VAL A 182 14.65 -2.31 -5.75
N ASP A 183 14.07 -2.83 -6.83
CA ASP A 183 13.83 -2.09 -8.07
C ASP A 183 13.01 -0.81 -7.79
N ALA A 184 11.92 -0.92 -7.01
CA ALA A 184 11.10 0.23 -6.64
C ALA A 184 11.89 1.30 -5.86
N LEU A 185 12.74 0.90 -4.91
CA LEU A 185 13.56 1.81 -4.12
C LEU A 185 14.69 2.48 -4.94
N LEU A 186 15.11 1.86 -6.05
CA LEU A 186 16.16 2.37 -6.93
C LEU A 186 15.62 3.20 -8.12
N ASP A 187 14.37 2.99 -8.55
CA ASP A 187 13.79 3.64 -9.73
C ASP A 187 13.17 5.03 -9.46
N GLU A 188 13.00 5.43 -8.19
CA GLU A 188 12.46 6.73 -7.70
C GLU A 188 13.37 7.95 -7.98
N SER A 189 14.09 7.96 -9.10
CA SER A 189 14.91 9.08 -9.60
C SER A 189 14.33 9.72 -10.88
N GLY A 190 13.17 9.26 -11.35
CA GLY A 190 12.62 9.59 -12.67
C GLY A 190 11.81 10.89 -12.78
N ASP A 191 11.24 11.40 -11.68
CA ASP A 191 10.25 12.49 -11.77
C ASP A 191 10.77 13.88 -11.37
N HIS A 192 11.89 13.98 -10.64
CA HIS A 192 12.45 15.28 -10.28
C HIS A 192 13.40 15.86 -11.34
N ALA A 193 14.05 15.03 -12.17
CA ALA A 193 15.00 15.51 -13.19
C ALA A 193 14.34 16.03 -14.49
N ARG A 194 13.03 15.81 -14.70
CA ARG A 194 12.30 16.33 -15.87
C ARG A 194 11.71 17.74 -15.68
N GLY A 195 11.80 18.31 -14.48
CA GLY A 195 11.24 19.62 -14.15
C GLY A 195 12.11 20.84 -14.49
N GLU A 196 13.42 20.65 -14.75
CA GLU A 196 14.37 21.77 -14.85
C GLU A 196 14.94 22.06 -16.25
N SER A 197 14.54 21.34 -17.30
CA SER A 197 15.03 21.57 -18.68
C SER A 197 14.05 22.29 -19.61
N HIS A 198 13.00 22.95 -19.09
CA HIS A 198 12.02 23.68 -19.90
C HIS A 198 11.73 25.12 -19.43
N ARG A 199 12.78 25.87 -19.05
CA ARG A 199 12.74 27.34 -19.00
C ARG A 199 14.05 27.93 -19.51
N GLY A 200 14.14 28.14 -20.82
CA GLY A 200 15.27 28.88 -21.38
C GLY A 200 15.43 28.78 -22.90
N SER A 201 14.40 29.15 -23.67
CA SER A 201 14.57 29.76 -25.01
C SER A 201 13.21 30.03 -25.62
N ARG A 202 12.66 31.21 -25.36
CA ARG A 202 11.68 31.86 -26.23
C ARG A 202 12.28 33.19 -26.62
N ASP A 203 13.02 33.20 -27.72
CA ASP A 203 13.29 34.39 -28.54
C ASP A 203 13.61 33.91 -29.97
N GLY A 204 12.74 34.25 -30.92
CA GLY A 204 12.87 33.88 -32.33
C GLY A 204 11.55 33.97 -33.08
N ALA A 205 11.35 35.08 -33.79
CA ALA A 205 10.16 35.52 -34.51
C ALA A 205 9.70 34.60 -35.69
N PRO A 206 8.50 34.83 -36.28
CA PRO A 206 7.87 33.89 -37.21
C PRO A 206 8.18 34.23 -38.68
N ASP A 207 8.54 33.21 -39.47
CA ASP A 207 8.56 33.28 -40.92
C ASP A 207 7.33 32.63 -41.55
N ARG A 208 6.68 33.43 -42.39
CA ARG A 208 5.52 33.08 -43.23
C ARG A 208 6.04 32.36 -44.47
N HIS A 209 5.45 31.24 -44.87
CA HIS A 209 5.33 30.89 -46.28
C HIS A 209 4.06 30.11 -46.56
N ALA A 210 3.28 30.66 -47.49
CA ALA A 210 2.14 30.04 -48.13
C ALA A 210 2.60 28.96 -49.13
N GLY A 211 1.82 27.88 -49.25
CA GLY A 211 2.04 26.84 -50.25
C GLY A 211 0.80 25.96 -50.38
N SER A 212 0.07 26.17 -51.46
CA SER A 212 -1.12 25.46 -51.91
C SER A 212 -0.93 23.95 -52.06
N GLY A 213 -1.95 23.18 -51.69
CA GLY A 213 -2.05 21.75 -52.02
C GLY A 213 -3.43 21.19 -51.71
N ARG A 214 -4.36 21.34 -52.66
CA ARG A 214 -5.66 20.67 -52.71
C ARG A 214 -5.44 19.21 -53.11
N HIS A 215 -6.01 18.24 -52.40
CA HIS A 215 -6.40 16.94 -52.98
C HIS A 215 -7.58 16.33 -52.20
N GLU A 216 -8.41 15.61 -52.95
CA GLU A 216 -9.82 15.36 -52.70
C GLU A 216 -10.12 14.18 -51.75
N SER A 217 -11.25 14.34 -51.05
CA SER A 217 -12.26 13.33 -50.78
C SER A 217 -12.20 12.10 -51.69
N HIS A 218 -12.16 10.89 -51.13
CA HIS A 218 -13.01 9.72 -51.44
C HIS A 218 -12.65 8.56 -50.49
N GLY A 219 -13.65 7.78 -50.06
CA GLY A 219 -13.40 6.44 -49.52
C GLY A 219 -14.17 6.06 -48.25
N ARG A 220 -15.49 5.88 -48.38
CA ARG A 220 -16.35 5.15 -47.44
C ARG A 220 -15.98 3.65 -47.52
N HIS A 221 -15.74 3.00 -46.39
CA HIS A 221 -15.80 1.54 -46.28
C HIS A 221 -16.52 1.17 -44.97
N GLU A 222 -17.67 0.52 -45.12
CA GLU A 222 -18.40 -0.20 -44.08
C GLU A 222 -17.92 -1.66 -44.07
N SER A 223 -17.63 -2.21 -42.90
CA SER A 223 -17.86 -3.63 -42.55
C SER A 223 -17.68 -3.76 -41.03
N ASN A 224 -18.75 -3.77 -40.25
CA ASN A 224 -19.55 -4.96 -39.89
C ASN A 224 -18.75 -6.01 -39.09
N GLY A 225 -19.17 -6.23 -37.84
CA GLY A 225 -18.58 -7.23 -36.95
C GLY A 225 -19.03 -7.06 -35.50
N ARG A 226 -20.33 -7.23 -35.24
CA ARG A 226 -20.84 -7.51 -33.89
C ARG A 226 -20.36 -8.92 -33.52
N HIS A 227 -19.74 -9.06 -32.35
CA HIS A 227 -19.55 -10.36 -31.72
C HIS A 227 -20.41 -10.38 -30.45
N ASP A 228 -21.34 -11.32 -30.43
CA ASP A 228 -22.21 -11.60 -29.30
C ASP A 228 -21.39 -12.18 -28.14
N ALA A 229 -21.71 -11.68 -26.95
CA ALA A 229 -21.38 -12.32 -25.69
C ALA A 229 -22.31 -13.52 -25.54
N ASP A 230 -21.76 -14.73 -25.47
CA ASP A 230 -22.27 -15.84 -24.67
C ASP A 230 -21.35 -17.06 -24.87
N GLY A 231 -20.49 -17.29 -23.87
CA GLY A 231 -19.59 -18.43 -23.80
C GLY A 231 -19.53 -18.92 -22.37
N HIS A 232 -20.60 -19.60 -21.93
CA HIS A 232 -20.57 -20.44 -20.75
C HIS A 232 -19.51 -21.53 -20.91
N HIS A 233 -18.52 -21.53 -20.02
CA HIS A 233 -17.69 -22.70 -19.77
C HIS A 233 -18.30 -23.49 -18.60
N GLU A 234 -18.74 -24.72 -18.88
CA GLU A 234 -19.05 -25.74 -17.88
C GLU A 234 -17.80 -26.13 -17.06
N PRO A 235 -17.91 -26.33 -15.74
CA PRO A 235 -16.84 -26.93 -14.95
C PRO A 235 -16.84 -28.45 -15.13
N ALA A 236 -15.79 -28.98 -15.76
CA ALA A 236 -15.56 -30.41 -15.82
C ALA A 236 -15.14 -30.97 -14.45
N GLY A 237 -15.90 -31.96 -13.98
CA GLY A 237 -15.35 -33.16 -13.35
C GLY A 237 -15.02 -33.12 -11.86
N ARG A 238 -16.00 -33.46 -11.02
CA ARG A 238 -15.76 -34.11 -9.73
C ARG A 238 -15.06 -35.45 -9.93
N HIS A 239 -13.96 -35.69 -9.23
CA HIS A 239 -13.49 -37.04 -8.90
C HIS A 239 -13.73 -37.31 -7.42
N GLU A 240 -14.67 -38.19 -7.13
CA GLU A 240 -14.70 -38.97 -5.89
C GLU A 240 -13.87 -40.24 -6.11
N ALA A 241 -12.96 -40.54 -5.20
CA ALA A 241 -12.55 -41.92 -4.93
C ALA A 241 -12.07 -42.04 -3.48
N ALA A 242 -12.77 -42.92 -2.77
CA ALA A 242 -12.55 -43.30 -1.39
C ALA A 242 -11.18 -43.97 -1.16
N GLY A 243 -10.68 -43.82 0.08
CA GLY A 243 -9.50 -44.54 0.57
C GLY A 243 -9.40 -44.44 2.09
N ARG A 244 -10.24 -45.21 2.77
CA ARG A 244 -10.28 -45.39 4.23
C ARG A 244 -9.10 -46.27 4.65
N HIS A 245 -8.23 -45.79 5.54
CA HIS A 245 -7.39 -46.66 6.38
C HIS A 245 -7.48 -46.21 7.83
N ASP A 246 -7.95 -47.15 8.63
CA ASP A 246 -8.10 -47.15 10.08
C ASP A 246 -6.76 -47.54 10.73
N GLY A 247 -6.44 -47.01 11.91
CA GLY A 247 -5.20 -47.33 12.61
C GLY A 247 -4.82 -46.32 13.69
N GLY A 248 -5.35 -46.52 14.90
CA GLY A 248 -5.21 -45.60 16.02
C GLY A 248 -3.89 -45.66 16.79
N VAL A 249 -3.97 -45.03 17.98
CA VAL A 249 -3.09 -45.06 19.15
C VAL A 249 -2.20 -43.82 19.33
N ALA A 250 -2.71 -42.88 20.15
CA ALA A 250 -1.91 -42.07 21.06
C ALA A 250 -1.50 -42.93 22.27
N PRO A 251 -0.40 -42.59 22.97
CA PRO A 251 -0.62 -41.90 24.24
C PRO A 251 0.42 -40.83 24.62
N ASP A 252 -0.07 -39.90 25.44
CA ASP A 252 0.55 -39.20 26.57
C ASP A 252 2.08 -39.23 26.75
N ALA A 253 2.67 -38.03 26.83
CA ALA A 253 3.68 -37.74 27.86
C ALA A 253 3.71 -36.24 28.18
N ALA A 254 3.06 -35.90 29.29
CA ALA A 254 3.27 -34.68 30.03
C ALA A 254 4.70 -34.66 30.61
N TRP A 255 5.45 -33.58 30.38
CA TRP A 255 6.59 -33.21 31.21
C TRP A 255 6.28 -31.93 31.95
N GLY A 256 5.81 -32.10 33.18
CA GLY A 256 5.78 -31.05 34.17
C GLY A 256 7.09 -31.00 34.97
N ARG A 257 7.42 -29.77 35.39
CA ARG A 257 8.09 -29.38 36.64
C ARG A 257 9.62 -29.51 36.78
N SER A 258 10.20 -28.31 36.94
CA SER A 258 11.04 -27.85 38.07
C SER A 258 12.43 -28.46 38.29
N ASN A 259 13.45 -27.61 38.09
CA ASN A 259 14.60 -27.43 38.99
C ASN A 259 14.79 -25.90 39.08
N ARG A 260 14.42 -25.21 40.16
CA ARG A 260 15.13 -25.09 41.44
C ARG A 260 16.64 -24.95 41.25
N HIS A 261 17.08 -23.73 40.96
CA HIS A 261 18.44 -23.31 41.33
C HIS A 261 18.39 -22.81 42.77
N GLU A 262 19.08 -23.54 43.63
CA GLU A 262 19.41 -23.16 44.98
C GLU A 262 20.48 -22.04 44.93
N GLU A 263 20.21 -20.94 45.63
CA GLU A 263 21.22 -19.99 46.07
C GLU A 263 22.08 -20.64 47.16
N PRO A 264 23.41 -20.43 47.17
CA PRO A 264 24.20 -20.63 48.37
C PRO A 264 24.29 -19.31 49.17
N THR A 265 23.68 -19.35 50.36
CA THR A 265 24.18 -18.79 51.63
C THR A 265 24.66 -17.33 51.69
N ARG A 266 23.92 -16.52 52.45
CA ARG A 266 24.42 -15.88 53.69
C ARG A 266 23.29 -15.63 54.67
#